data_AF-A0A7S1CDM1-F1
#
_entry.id   AF-A0A7S1CDM1-F1
#
_cell.length_a   1.000
_cell.length_b   1.000
_cell.length_c   1.000
_cell.angle_alpha   90.00
_cell.angle_beta   90.00
_cell.angle_gamma   90.00
#
_symmetry.space_group_name_H-M   'P 1'
#
loop_
_entity.id
_entity.type
_entity.pdbx_description
1 polymer ?
#
loop_
_entity_poly.entity_id
_entity_poly.type
_entity_poly.pdbx_seq_one_letter_code
_entity_poly.pdbx_strand_id
1 'polypeptide(L)'
;PRPRRGSLSNAVMKSAIAIATILALAVSASAMSVEMKLTGMGAYEDPYTSACSSTEKNVTIQGVSGAFCSPACNGQGSACPAVPSGCTSQGQCVLEVQGSSSPTNCAIVCTPGGGANVCPKMAKCQPIDGVGICTYSYSG
;
A
#
# COMPACT_ATOMS: atom_id res chain seq x y z
N PRO A 1 36.11 39.54 19.14
CA PRO A 1 34.90 40.18 19.71
C PRO A 1 33.63 39.73 18.97
N ARG A 2 32.79 38.90 19.60
CA ARG A 2 31.43 38.60 19.11
C ARG A 2 30.43 39.54 19.79
N PRO A 3 29.34 39.86 19.10
CA PRO A 3 28.00 39.67 19.68
C PRO A 3 27.16 38.84 18.68
N ARG A 4 26.63 37.65 19.01
CA ARG A 4 25.33 37.36 19.69
C ARG A 4 24.29 38.46 19.41
N ARG A 5 23.09 38.19 18.90
CA ARG A 5 22.03 37.44 19.59
C ARG A 5 20.71 37.55 18.79
N GLY A 6 19.88 36.50 18.85
CA GLY A 6 18.41 36.53 18.61
C GLY A 6 18.02 36.48 17.14
N SER A 7 17.47 35.41 16.55
CA SER A 7 16.36 34.51 16.95
C SER A 7 15.05 35.24 17.21
N LEU A 8 13.98 34.59 16.74
CA LEU A 8 12.56 34.81 16.97
C LEU A 8 11.89 35.80 16.01
N SER A 9 10.74 35.53 15.43
CA SER A 9 10.00 34.30 15.16
C SER A 9 8.72 34.78 14.48
N ASN A 10 8.23 33.95 13.58
CA ASN A 10 6.81 33.75 13.34
C ASN A 10 6.05 34.87 12.62
N ALA A 11 5.58 34.43 11.46
CA ALA A 11 4.16 34.35 11.14
C ALA A 11 3.67 35.34 10.09
N VAL A 12 3.26 34.71 8.99
CA VAL A 12 1.97 34.92 8.35
C VAL A 12 1.79 36.31 7.76
N MET A 13 2.08 36.43 6.46
CA MET A 13 1.32 37.36 5.63
C MET A 13 0.62 36.61 4.52
N LYS A 14 -0.69 36.53 4.71
CA LYS A 14 -1.71 36.24 3.72
C LYS A 14 -1.54 37.20 2.54
N SER A 15 -1.49 36.62 1.35
CA SER A 15 -2.19 37.02 0.13
C SER A 15 -2.38 38.51 -0.14
N ALA A 16 -1.74 39.01 -1.21
CA ALA A 16 -2.41 39.74 -2.28
C ALA A 16 -1.42 40.05 -3.41
N ILE A 17 -1.92 39.96 -4.63
CA ILE A 17 -1.22 39.99 -5.91
C ILE A 17 -1.18 41.44 -6.43
N ALA A 18 -0.02 41.94 -6.86
CA ALA A 18 0.10 43.05 -7.83
C ALA A 18 1.54 43.07 -8.41
N ILE A 19 1.74 42.51 -9.61
CA ILE A 19 1.93 43.21 -10.89
C ILE A 19 3.31 43.89 -11.07
N ALA A 20 4.10 43.25 -11.96
CA ALA A 20 5.06 43.78 -12.92
C ALA A 20 6.26 44.63 -12.44
N THR A 21 7.43 43.99 -12.30
CA THR A 21 8.73 44.58 -12.60
C THR A 21 9.72 43.54 -13.14
N ILE A 22 10.36 43.87 -14.26
CA ILE A 22 11.35 43.10 -15.01
C ILE A 22 12.71 43.15 -14.28
N LEU A 23 13.27 42.02 -13.86
CA LEU A 23 14.69 41.60 -13.93
C LEU A 23 14.94 40.46 -12.92
N ALA A 24 14.99 39.23 -13.43
CA ALA A 24 15.90 38.17 -13.03
C ALA A 24 15.35 36.86 -13.61
N LEU A 25 16.09 36.24 -14.52
CA LEU A 25 15.97 34.81 -14.78
C LEU A 25 16.41 34.07 -13.50
N ALA A 26 15.53 34.01 -12.51
CA ALA A 26 15.66 33.13 -11.37
C ALA A 26 14.67 31.99 -11.59
N VAL A 27 15.24 30.84 -11.96
CA VAL A 27 14.60 29.53 -12.12
C VAL A 27 13.44 29.36 -11.11
N SER A 28 12.21 29.55 -11.57
CA SER A 28 11.06 28.91 -10.96
C SER A 28 10.99 27.51 -11.55
N ALA A 29 11.86 26.63 -11.06
CA ALA A 29 11.56 25.22 -11.09
C ALA A 29 10.26 25.07 -10.29
N SER A 30 9.12 25.10 -10.98
CA SER A 30 7.91 24.46 -10.52
C SER A 30 8.28 22.99 -10.34
N ALA A 31 8.79 22.66 -9.14
CA ALA A 31 8.62 21.34 -8.59
C ALA A 31 7.11 21.16 -8.44
N MET A 32 6.44 20.81 -9.54
CA MET A 32 5.38 19.85 -9.46
C MET A 32 6.02 18.68 -8.73
N SER A 33 5.76 18.58 -7.43
CA SER A 33 5.80 17.31 -6.73
C SER A 33 4.76 16.45 -7.42
N VAL A 34 5.10 15.96 -8.61
CA VAL A 34 4.63 14.65 -9.03
C VAL A 34 5.23 13.77 -7.96
N GLU A 35 4.47 13.55 -6.89
CA GLU A 35 4.55 12.31 -6.16
C GLU A 35 4.27 11.26 -7.22
N MET A 36 5.31 10.91 -7.96
CA MET A 36 5.42 9.68 -8.70
C MET A 36 5.36 8.67 -7.57
N LYS A 37 4.14 8.32 -7.16
CA LYS A 37 3.86 7.17 -6.35
C LYS A 37 4.32 6.04 -7.23
N LEU A 38 5.60 5.72 -7.07
CA LEU A 38 6.27 4.65 -7.73
C LEU A 38 5.46 3.43 -7.27
N THR A 39 4.46 3.05 -8.05
CA THR A 39 3.78 1.76 -7.97
C THR A 39 4.80 0.73 -8.46
N GLY A 40 5.93 0.68 -7.77
CA GLY A 40 6.98 -0.28 -7.97
C GLY A 40 6.43 -1.58 -7.43
N MET A 41 6.18 -2.52 -8.34
CA MET A 41 5.93 -3.93 -8.10
C MET A 41 4.70 -4.16 -7.19
N GLY A 42 3.57 -4.49 -7.80
CA GLY A 42 2.26 -4.56 -7.13
C GLY A 42 2.26 -5.44 -5.87
N ALA A 43 1.36 -5.09 -4.94
CA ALA A 43 1.16 -5.85 -3.71
C ALA A 43 0.49 -7.21 -3.97
N TYR A 44 0.50 -8.07 -2.95
CA TYR A 44 -0.04 -9.43 -3.00
C TYR A 44 0.73 -10.35 -3.93
N GLU A 45 2.04 -10.18 -3.99
CA GLU A 45 2.87 -11.01 -4.86
C GLU A 45 2.99 -12.46 -4.35
N ASP A 46 3.52 -13.30 -5.25
CA ASP A 46 3.73 -14.71 -5.00
C ASP A 46 5.06 -14.96 -4.26
N PRO A 47 5.02 -15.38 -2.99
CA PRO A 47 6.20 -15.56 -2.16
C PRO A 47 7.09 -16.74 -2.60
N TYR A 48 6.60 -17.62 -3.48
CA TYR A 48 7.35 -18.77 -3.99
C TYR A 48 8.16 -18.44 -5.24
N THR A 49 7.81 -17.37 -5.95
CA THR A 49 8.53 -16.94 -7.17
C THR A 49 9.48 -15.78 -6.91
N SER A 50 9.19 -14.97 -5.89
CA SER A 50 10.02 -13.83 -5.48
C SER A 50 9.86 -13.60 -3.98
N ALA A 51 10.90 -13.05 -3.34
CA ALA A 51 10.76 -12.56 -1.98
C ALA A 51 9.71 -11.43 -1.94
N CYS A 52 8.93 -11.37 -0.86
CA CYS A 52 7.97 -10.28 -0.66
C CYS A 52 8.67 -8.92 -0.62
N SER A 53 7.98 -7.89 -1.11
CA SER A 53 8.38 -6.50 -0.93
C SER A 53 8.66 -6.17 0.53
N SER A 54 9.51 -5.16 0.77
CA SER A 54 9.89 -4.73 2.11
C SER A 54 8.72 -4.22 2.95
N THR A 55 7.62 -3.83 2.30
CA THR A 55 6.37 -3.40 2.92
C THR A 55 5.37 -4.53 3.15
N GLU A 56 5.73 -5.76 2.82
CA GLU A 56 4.87 -6.94 2.85
C GLU A 56 5.46 -8.05 3.71
N LYS A 57 4.59 -8.92 4.21
CA LYS A 57 4.96 -10.11 4.98
C LYS A 57 4.57 -11.35 4.22
N ASN A 58 5.46 -12.33 4.18
CA ASN A 58 5.09 -13.68 3.75
C ASN A 58 4.17 -14.28 4.83
N VAL A 59 2.89 -14.43 4.51
CA VAL A 59 1.86 -14.89 5.43
C VAL A 59 1.34 -16.25 5.00
N THR A 60 1.19 -17.12 6.00
CA THR A 60 0.39 -18.35 5.93
C THR A 60 -0.75 -18.23 6.93
N ILE A 61 -1.91 -18.77 6.58
CA ILE A 61 -3.10 -18.73 7.42
C ILE A 61 -3.37 -20.14 7.92
N GLN A 62 -3.61 -20.30 9.22
CA GLN A 62 -3.91 -21.60 9.81
C GLN A 62 -5.18 -22.18 9.17
N GLY A 63 -5.11 -23.44 8.75
CA GLY A 63 -6.23 -24.12 8.09
C GLY A 63 -6.43 -23.76 6.61
N VAL A 64 -5.61 -22.86 6.05
CA VAL A 64 -5.67 -22.47 4.62
C VAL A 64 -4.39 -22.90 3.92
N SER A 65 -4.54 -23.52 2.75
CA SER A 65 -3.38 -23.97 1.97
C SER A 65 -2.70 -22.81 1.25
N GLY A 66 -1.37 -22.84 1.20
CA GLY A 66 -0.57 -21.86 0.47
C GLY A 66 -0.13 -20.65 1.30
N ALA A 67 0.51 -19.71 0.62
CA ALA A 67 1.04 -18.48 1.19
C ALA A 67 0.83 -17.31 0.24
N PHE A 68 0.97 -16.09 0.73
CA PHE A 68 0.98 -14.88 -0.08
C PHE A 68 1.76 -13.78 0.62
N CYS A 69 2.25 -12.81 -0.16
CA CYS A 69 2.80 -11.59 0.40
C CYS A 69 1.65 -10.67 0.79
N SER A 70 1.67 -10.20 2.03
CA SER A 70 0.56 -9.47 2.64
C SER A 70 1.04 -8.08 3.07
N PRO A 71 0.47 -7.01 2.51
CA PRO A 71 0.79 -5.66 2.93
C PRO A 71 0.19 -5.37 4.31
N ALA A 72 0.90 -4.57 5.10
CA ALA A 72 0.36 -4.06 6.33
C ALA A 72 -0.87 -3.17 6.03
N CYS A 73 -1.87 -3.23 6.91
CA CYS A 73 -2.95 -2.26 6.85
C CYS A 73 -2.39 -0.86 7.10
N ASN A 74 -2.83 0.13 6.34
CA ASN A 74 -2.40 1.49 6.62
C ASN A 74 -2.95 1.95 7.98
N GLY A 75 -2.16 2.71 8.74
CA GLY A 75 -2.55 3.25 10.06
C GLY A 75 -3.74 4.24 10.03
N GLN A 76 -4.27 4.53 8.84
CA GLN A 76 -5.52 5.29 8.62
C GLN A 76 -6.74 4.36 8.46
N GLY A 77 -6.58 3.07 8.75
CA GLY A 77 -7.62 2.30 9.43
C GLY A 77 -8.54 1.47 8.56
N SER A 78 -8.13 1.03 7.36
CA SER A 78 -8.73 -0.12 6.63
C SER A 78 -8.24 -0.26 5.18
N ALA A 79 -7.56 0.74 4.63
CA ALA A 79 -7.27 0.79 3.20
C ALA A 79 -6.06 -0.06 2.85
N CYS A 80 -6.32 -1.09 2.06
CA CYS A 80 -5.32 -1.96 1.49
C CYS A 80 -4.88 -1.45 0.10
N PRO A 81 -3.64 -1.73 -0.34
CA PRO A 81 -3.19 -1.33 -1.66
C PRO A 81 -4.05 -1.99 -2.75
N ALA A 82 -4.01 -1.38 -3.94
CA ALA A 82 -4.68 -1.92 -5.11
C ALA A 82 -4.19 -3.35 -5.42
N VAL A 83 -5.14 -4.22 -5.77
CA VAL A 83 -4.83 -5.58 -6.22
C VAL A 83 -4.20 -5.57 -7.61
N PRO A 84 -3.46 -6.62 -7.99
CA PRO A 84 -2.91 -6.76 -9.33
C PRO A 84 -3.98 -6.64 -10.42
N SER A 85 -3.62 -6.02 -11.54
CA SER A 85 -4.51 -5.85 -12.69
C SER A 85 -5.12 -7.19 -13.15
N GLY A 86 -6.40 -7.16 -13.50
CA GLY A 86 -7.15 -8.35 -13.89
C GLY A 86 -7.83 -9.07 -12.72
N CYS A 87 -7.52 -8.73 -11.47
CA CYS A 87 -8.29 -9.22 -10.32
C CYS A 87 -9.61 -8.46 -10.20
N THR A 88 -10.68 -9.18 -9.90
CA THR A 88 -12.01 -8.59 -9.63
C THR A 88 -12.29 -8.43 -8.13
N SER A 89 -11.61 -9.20 -7.27
CA SER A 89 -11.63 -8.99 -5.82
C SER A 89 -10.82 -7.76 -5.40
N GLN A 90 -11.03 -7.34 -4.15
CA GLN A 90 -10.29 -6.25 -3.53
C GLN A 90 -9.53 -6.75 -2.29
N GLY A 91 -8.45 -6.05 -1.97
CA GLY A 91 -7.74 -6.22 -0.72
C GLY A 91 -8.56 -5.68 0.45
N GLN A 92 -8.62 -6.43 1.54
CA GLN A 92 -9.28 -6.03 2.78
C GLN A 92 -8.36 -6.26 3.97
N CYS A 93 -8.43 -5.36 4.95
CA CYS A 93 -7.67 -5.45 6.19
C CYS A 93 -8.39 -6.43 7.14
N VAL A 94 -8.16 -7.72 6.95
CA VAL A 94 -8.88 -8.79 7.66
C VAL A 94 -7.97 -9.80 8.36
N LEU A 95 -6.65 -9.70 8.14
CA LEU A 95 -5.72 -10.66 8.72
C LEU A 95 -5.26 -10.22 10.10
N GLU A 96 -5.54 -11.06 11.08
CA GLU A 96 -4.98 -11.00 12.41
C GLU A 96 -3.73 -11.86 12.46
N VAL A 97 -2.57 -11.22 12.66
CA VAL A 97 -1.33 -11.97 12.94
C VAL A 97 -1.26 -12.32 14.42
N GLN A 98 -0.53 -13.39 14.72
CA GLN A 98 -0.35 -13.88 16.08
C GLN A 98 0.14 -12.76 17.00
N GLY A 99 -0.57 -12.53 18.11
CA GLY A 99 -0.29 -11.48 19.08
C GLY A 99 -1.00 -10.14 18.81
N SER A 100 -1.73 -10.01 17.71
CA SER A 100 -2.62 -8.87 17.47
C SER A 100 -4.04 -9.16 17.96
N SER A 101 -4.73 -8.13 18.45
CA SER A 101 -6.17 -8.21 18.83
C SER A 101 -7.09 -7.57 17.79
N SER A 102 -6.55 -7.23 16.63
CA SER A 102 -7.28 -6.61 15.52
C SER A 102 -6.56 -6.92 14.20
N PRO A 103 -7.24 -6.81 13.05
CA PRO A 103 -6.62 -6.98 11.75
C PRO A 103 -5.48 -5.98 11.55
N THR A 104 -4.29 -6.50 11.21
CA THR A 104 -3.11 -5.67 10.97
C THR A 104 -2.55 -5.83 9.56
N ASN A 105 -3.00 -6.86 8.82
CA ASN A 105 -2.52 -7.10 7.46
C ASN A 105 -3.68 -7.32 6.49
N CYS A 106 -3.37 -7.06 5.22
CA CYS A 106 -4.30 -7.11 4.12
C CYS A 106 -4.27 -8.46 3.41
N ALA A 107 -5.46 -8.95 3.04
CA ALA A 107 -5.61 -10.09 2.16
C ALA A 107 -6.59 -9.78 1.05
N ILE A 108 -6.44 -10.44 -0.10
CA ILE A 108 -7.47 -10.39 -1.15
C ILE A 108 -8.58 -11.36 -0.75
N VAL A 109 -9.73 -10.79 -0.39
CA VAL A 109 -10.92 -11.58 -0.01
C VAL A 109 -11.69 -11.94 -1.28
N CYS A 110 -12.05 -13.21 -1.38
CA CYS A 110 -12.72 -13.79 -2.53
C CYS A 110 -13.90 -14.65 -2.10
N THR A 111 -14.84 -14.88 -3.01
CA THR A 111 -15.92 -15.85 -2.80
C THR A 111 -15.44 -17.23 -3.28
N PRO A 112 -15.40 -18.27 -2.42
CA PRO A 112 -15.07 -19.63 -2.85
C PRO A 112 -16.03 -20.11 -3.95
N GLY A 113 -15.50 -20.77 -4.98
CA GLY A 113 -16.30 -21.14 -6.16
C GLY A 113 -16.71 -19.97 -7.05
N GLY A 114 -16.16 -18.77 -6.81
CA GLY A 114 -16.37 -17.60 -7.66
C GLY A 114 -15.87 -17.78 -9.10
N GLY A 115 -16.19 -16.80 -9.95
CA GLY A 115 -15.85 -16.82 -11.37
C GLY A 115 -14.35 -16.72 -11.67
N ALA A 116 -14.01 -16.64 -12.96
CA ALA A 116 -12.64 -16.43 -13.39
C ALA A 116 -12.09 -15.07 -12.90
N ASN A 117 -10.78 -15.01 -12.63
CA ASN A 117 -10.06 -13.78 -12.29
C ASN A 117 -10.48 -13.11 -10.97
N VAL A 118 -11.01 -13.87 -10.02
CA VAL A 118 -11.27 -13.38 -8.65
C VAL A 118 -9.93 -13.15 -7.92
N CYS A 119 -8.96 -14.03 -8.13
CA CYS A 119 -7.61 -13.92 -7.57
C CYS A 119 -6.56 -13.58 -8.63
N PRO A 120 -5.37 -13.11 -8.22
CA PRO A 120 -4.23 -12.95 -9.11
C PRO A 120 -3.91 -14.23 -9.90
N LYS A 121 -3.22 -14.08 -11.03
CA LYS A 121 -2.78 -15.22 -11.83
C LYS A 121 -1.99 -16.19 -10.94
N MET A 122 -2.25 -17.48 -11.09
CA MET A 122 -1.74 -18.59 -10.27
C MET A 122 -2.29 -18.73 -8.85
N ALA A 123 -2.74 -17.65 -8.21
CA ALA A 123 -3.43 -17.75 -6.93
C ALA A 123 -4.75 -18.53 -7.05
N LYS A 124 -5.20 -19.08 -5.93
CA LYS A 124 -6.48 -19.79 -5.79
C LYS A 124 -7.25 -19.19 -4.62
N CYS A 125 -8.57 -19.10 -4.78
CA CYS A 125 -9.44 -18.68 -3.70
C CYS A 125 -9.62 -19.85 -2.74
N GLN A 126 -8.92 -19.83 -1.61
CA GLN A 126 -9.01 -20.87 -0.60
C GLN A 126 -10.08 -20.52 0.43
N PRO A 127 -11.05 -21.41 0.68
CA PRO A 127 -12.12 -21.15 1.65
C PRO A 127 -11.59 -21.12 3.09
N ILE A 128 -12.12 -20.20 3.90
CA ILE A 128 -11.93 -20.11 5.34
C ILE A 128 -13.16 -19.44 5.98
N ASP A 129 -13.74 -20.07 7.00
CA ASP A 129 -14.83 -19.51 7.81
C ASP A 129 -15.96 -18.82 7.02
N GLY A 130 -16.40 -19.44 5.93
CA GLY A 130 -17.51 -18.94 5.10
C GLY A 130 -17.14 -17.85 4.09
N VAL A 131 -15.89 -17.38 4.08
CA VAL A 131 -15.30 -16.54 3.03
C VAL A 131 -14.16 -17.30 2.33
N GLY A 132 -13.42 -16.62 1.45
CA GLY A 132 -12.20 -17.15 0.86
C GLY A 132 -11.09 -16.12 0.82
N ILE A 133 -9.85 -16.59 0.81
CA ILE A 133 -8.64 -15.78 0.69
C ILE A 133 -7.84 -16.27 -0.51
N CYS A 134 -7.38 -15.33 -1.34
CA CYS A 134 -6.49 -15.67 -2.44
C CYS A 134 -5.10 -16.00 -1.89
N THR A 135 -4.68 -17.24 -2.08
CA THR A 135 -3.33 -17.70 -1.73
C THR A 135 -2.66 -18.34 -2.92
N TYR A 136 -1.33 -18.34 -2.92
CA TYR A 136 -0.54 -19.11 -3.86
C TYR A 136 -0.35 -20.49 -3.26
N SER A 137 -0.95 -21.50 -3.88
CA SER A 137 -0.79 -22.89 -3.49
C SER A 137 -0.40 -23.66 -4.74
N TYR A 138 0.87 -24.05 -4.81
CA TYR A 138 1.39 -24.94 -5.84
C TYR A 138 1.08 -26.39 -5.44
N SER A 139 -0.20 -26.73 -5.38
CA SER A 139 -0.60 -28.13 -5.47
C SER A 139 -0.51 -28.51 -6.94
N GLY A 140 0.53 -29.28 -7.29
CA GLY A 140 0.71 -29.86 -8.62
C GLY A 140 -0.49 -30.63 -9.09
#